data_AF-A0A5C8T6L7-F1
#
_entry.id   AF-A0A5C8T6L7-F1
#
_cell.length_a   1.000
_cell.length_b   1.000
_cell.length_c   1.000
_cell.angle_alpha   90.00
_cell.angle_beta   90.00
_cell.angle_gamma   90.00
#
_symmetry.space_group_name_H-M   'P 1'
#
loop_
_entity.id
_entity.type
_entity.pdbx_description
1 polymer ?
#
loop_
_entity_poly.entity_id
_entity_poly.type
_entity_poly.pdbx_seq_one_letter_code
_entity_poly.pdbx_strand_id
1 'polypeptide(L)'
;MANNKMLIDAMHPEETRVVTVHGSRVEEFDFEAANRRQLRGNIYLAKVTRVEPSLQAAFVEYGGNRHGFLAFSEIHPDYYQIPLADRQALLEDEARDAEEHREREERRRKSPRSNG
;
A
#
# COMPACT_ATOMS: atom_id res chain seq x y z
N MET A 1 -16.37 -30.34 9.44
CA MET A 1 -15.98 -28.95 9.10
C MET A 1 -15.22 -29.02 7.78
N ALA A 2 -15.70 -28.33 6.75
CA ALA A 2 -14.97 -28.29 5.48
C ALA A 2 -13.69 -27.45 5.68
N ASN A 3 -12.55 -28.02 5.30
CA ASN A 3 -11.23 -27.45 5.56
C ASN A 3 -10.85 -26.52 4.41
N ASN A 4 -10.36 -25.31 4.73
CA ASN A 4 -9.71 -24.44 3.74
C ASN A 4 -8.31 -24.98 3.48
N LYS A 5 -7.97 -25.20 2.21
CA LYS A 5 -6.64 -25.63 1.79
C LYS A 5 -6.10 -24.68 0.74
N MET A 6 -4.81 -24.39 0.82
CA MET A 6 -4.06 -23.71 -0.22
C MET A 6 -3.23 -24.76 -0.97
N LEU A 7 -3.40 -24.83 -2.29
CA LEU A 7 -2.67 -25.73 -3.19
C LEU A 7 -1.72 -24.89 -4.03
N ILE A 8 -0.44 -25.29 -4.10
CA ILE A 8 0.59 -24.60 -4.88
C ILE A 8 1.14 -25.59 -5.90
N ASP A 9 1.04 -25.26 -7.18
CA ASP A 9 1.64 -26.00 -8.28
C ASP A 9 2.79 -25.18 -8.89
N ALA A 10 3.99 -25.74 -8.77
CA ALA A 10 5.23 -25.18 -9.30
C ALA A 10 5.96 -26.20 -10.21
N MET A 11 5.23 -27.17 -10.78
CA MET A 11 5.82 -28.17 -11.70
C MET A 11 6.24 -27.53 -13.04
N HIS A 12 5.59 -26.44 -13.42
CA HIS A 12 5.82 -25.71 -14.65
C HIS A 12 6.83 -24.57 -14.41
N PRO A 13 8.04 -24.60 -14.99
CA PRO A 13 9.03 -23.54 -14.78
C PRO A 13 8.57 -22.17 -15.28
N GLU A 14 7.63 -22.14 -16.23
CA GLU A 14 7.07 -20.93 -16.82
C GLU A 14 6.06 -20.21 -15.92
N GLU A 15 5.43 -20.91 -14.97
CA GLU A 15 4.40 -20.33 -14.10
C GLU A 15 4.20 -21.10 -12.79
N THR A 16 3.89 -20.36 -11.73
CA THR A 16 3.44 -20.93 -10.46
C THR A 16 1.96 -20.63 -10.27
N ARG A 17 1.15 -21.63 -9.90
CA ARG A 17 -0.29 -21.48 -9.69
C ARG A 17 -0.62 -21.71 -8.22
N VAL A 18 -1.46 -20.85 -7.64
CA VAL A 18 -1.92 -20.95 -6.25
C VAL A 18 -3.44 -20.97 -6.23
N VAL A 19 -4.01 -21.94 -5.50
CA VAL A 19 -5.46 -22.13 -5.42
C VAL A 19 -5.89 -22.26 -3.96
N THR A 20 -6.85 -21.45 -3.53
CA THR A 20 -7.53 -21.63 -2.25
C THR A 20 -8.82 -22.40 -2.47
N VAL A 21 -8.97 -23.55 -1.81
CA VAL A 21 -10.15 -24.42 -1.91
C VAL A 21 -10.84 -24.58 -0.56
N HIS A 22 -12.17 -24.61 -0.59
CA HIS A 22 -13.01 -25.01 0.55
C HIS A 22 -13.71 -26.34 0.22
N GLY A 23 -13.25 -27.43 0.85
CA GLY A 23 -13.70 -28.77 0.47
C GLY A 23 -13.26 -29.14 -0.95
N SER A 24 -14.20 -29.20 -1.89
CA SER A 24 -13.95 -29.43 -3.32
C SER A 24 -14.22 -28.21 -4.20
N ARG A 25 -14.56 -27.05 -3.61
CA ARG A 25 -14.86 -25.82 -4.32
C ARG A 25 -13.64 -24.91 -4.36
N VAL A 26 -13.32 -24.37 -5.53
CA VAL A 26 -12.31 -23.32 -5.69
C VAL A 26 -12.94 -22.00 -5.25
N GLU A 27 -12.29 -21.31 -4.31
CA GLU A 27 -12.66 -19.96 -3.87
C GLU A 27 -11.84 -18.91 -4.61
N GLU A 28 -10.53 -19.13 -4.72
CA GLU A 28 -9.59 -18.18 -5.33
C GLU A 28 -8.53 -18.94 -6.13
N PHE A 29 -8.15 -18.38 -7.27
CA PHE A 29 -7.11 -18.88 -8.16
C PHE A 29 -6.24 -17.70 -8.57
N ASP A 30 -4.94 -17.83 -8.37
CA ASP A 30 -3.95 -16.86 -8.83
C ASP A 30 -2.78 -17.59 -9.50
N PHE A 31 -2.04 -16.89 -10.37
CA PHE A 31 -0.85 -17.45 -11.00
C PHE A 31 0.21 -16.37 -11.23
N GLU A 32 1.47 -16.76 -11.10
CA GLU A 32 2.63 -15.92 -11.36
C GLU A 32 3.41 -16.47 -12.55
N ALA A 33 3.57 -15.66 -13.59
CA ALA A 33 4.39 -16.01 -14.76
C ALA A 33 5.86 -15.66 -14.53
N ALA A 34 6.77 -16.60 -14.82
CA ALA A 34 8.20 -16.44 -14.58
C ALA A 34 8.84 -15.26 -15.33
N ASN A 35 8.27 -14.88 -16.48
CA ASN A 35 8.78 -13.80 -17.34
C ASN A 35 8.24 -12.41 -16.97
N ARG A 36 7.29 -12.31 -16.04
CA ARG A 36 6.66 -11.04 -15.67
C ARG A 36 6.64 -10.86 -14.16
N ARG A 37 7.76 -10.37 -13.62
CA ARG A 37 7.83 -9.99 -12.21
C ARG A 37 6.92 -8.79 -11.94
N GLN A 38 5.94 -8.97 -11.07
CA GLN A 38 5.13 -7.89 -10.56
C GLN A 38 5.95 -7.06 -9.58
N LEU A 39 6.22 -5.80 -9.93
CA LEU A 39 6.97 -4.87 -9.06
C LEU A 39 6.04 -4.06 -8.13
N ARG A 40 4.73 -4.08 -8.40
CA ARG A 40 3.73 -3.33 -7.63
C ARG A 40 3.59 -3.93 -6.24
N GLY A 41 3.71 -3.08 -5.22
CA GLY A 41 3.60 -3.48 -3.81
C GLY A 41 4.95 -3.84 -3.18
N ASN A 42 6.02 -3.92 -3.97
CA ASN A 42 7.35 -4.17 -3.45
C ASN A 42 7.86 -2.97 -2.64
N ILE A 43 8.63 -3.25 -1.60
CA ILE A 43 9.24 -2.26 -0.72
C ILE A 43 10.76 -2.31 -0.94
N TYR A 44 11.37 -1.14 -1.15
CA TYR A 44 12.79 -1.00 -1.42
C TYR A 44 13.42 -0.01 -0.45
N LEU A 45 14.64 -0.28 -0.02
CA LEU A 45 15.54 0.78 0.44
C LEU A 45 16.10 1.48 -0.80
N ALA A 46 15.76 2.76 -0.96
CA ALA A 46 16.11 3.53 -2.15
C ALA A 46 16.92 4.78 -1.78
N LYS A 47 17.65 5.32 -2.77
CA LYS A 47 18.42 6.56 -2.63
C LYS A 47 17.80 7.67 -3.46
N VAL A 48 17.61 8.86 -2.88
CA VAL A 48 17.20 10.04 -3.65
C VAL A 48 18.35 10.45 -4.57
N THR A 49 18.09 10.53 -5.88
CA THR A 49 19.08 10.90 -6.89
C THR A 49 19.01 12.39 -7.23
N ARG A 50 17.81 12.97 -7.26
CA ARG A 50 17.59 14.40 -7.49
C ARG A 50 16.23 14.83 -6.93
N VAL A 51 16.12 16.11 -6.59
CA VAL A 51 14.88 16.77 -6.19
C VAL A 51 14.47 17.74 -7.30
N GLU A 52 13.21 17.71 -7.70
CA GLU A 52 12.64 18.54 -8.76
C GLU A 52 11.54 19.43 -8.17
N PRO A 53 11.87 20.66 -7.70
CA PRO A 53 10.91 21.55 -7.05
C PRO A 53 9.72 21.90 -7.93
N SER A 54 9.94 22.08 -9.24
CA SER A 54 8.89 22.38 -10.21
C SER A 54 7.84 21.27 -10.33
N LEU A 55 8.23 20.02 -10.07
CA LEU A 55 7.31 18.88 -10.06
C LEU A 55 6.78 18.56 -8.66
N GLN A 56 7.26 19.28 -7.63
CA GLN A 56 7.06 18.92 -6.23
C GLN A 56 7.32 17.44 -5.98
N ALA A 57 8.47 16.95 -6.45
CA ALA A 57 8.80 15.52 -6.41
C ALA A 57 10.31 15.27 -6.31
N ALA A 58 10.66 14.04 -5.99
CA ALA A 58 12.02 13.53 -6.02
C ALA A 58 12.10 12.30 -6.93
N PHE A 59 13.25 12.11 -7.58
CA PHE A 59 13.56 10.87 -8.27
C PHE A 59 14.43 9.97 -7.38
N VAL A 60 14.09 8.69 -7.35
CA VAL A 60 14.74 7.70 -6.48
C VAL A 60 15.35 6.55 -7.27
N GLU A 61 16.54 6.11 -6.88
CA GLU A 61 17.17 4.89 -7.36
C GLU A 61 16.84 3.75 -6.40
N TYR A 62 16.09 2.76 -6.91
CA TYR A 62 15.62 1.60 -6.15
C TYR A 62 16.12 0.26 -6.74
N GLY A 63 17.10 0.30 -7.66
CA GLY A 63 17.65 -0.87 -8.34
C GLY A 63 16.92 -1.31 -9.62
N GLY A 64 15.93 -0.54 -10.08
CA GLY A 64 15.26 -0.76 -11.37
C GLY A 64 15.97 -0.11 -12.56
N ASN A 65 15.54 -0.45 -13.78
CA ASN A 65 16.11 0.10 -15.03
C ASN A 65 15.84 1.60 -15.24
N ARG A 66 14.92 2.19 -14.47
CA ARG A 66 14.59 3.62 -14.48
C ARG A 66 14.43 4.12 -13.05
N HIS A 67 14.74 5.39 -12.83
CA HIS A 67 14.48 6.01 -11.54
C HIS A 67 12.97 6.02 -11.25
N GLY A 68 12.63 5.79 -9.99
CA GLY A 68 11.29 5.95 -9.46
C GLY A 68 10.95 7.42 -9.33
N PHE A 69 9.67 7.73 -9.42
CA PHE A 69 9.13 9.06 -9.15
C PHE A 69 8.44 9.00 -7.79
N LEU A 70 8.78 9.93 -6.89
CA LEU A 70 8.22 10.04 -5.56
C LEU A 70 7.67 11.46 -5.39
N ALA A 71 6.34 11.59 -5.38
CA ALA A 71 5.68 12.88 -5.19
C ALA A 71 5.87 13.36 -3.75
N PHE A 72 6.00 14.67 -3.53
CA PHE A 72 6.18 15.25 -2.21
C PHE A 72 5.04 14.89 -1.24
N SER A 73 3.80 14.84 -1.73
CA SER A 73 2.62 14.44 -0.95
C SER A 73 2.62 12.98 -0.51
N GLU A 74 3.50 12.14 -1.05
CA GLU A 74 3.63 10.71 -0.71
C GLU A 74 4.82 10.45 0.24
N ILE A 75 5.52 11.49 0.68
CA ILE A 75 6.65 11.37 1.62
C ILE A 75 6.12 11.52 3.04
N HIS A 76 6.32 10.47 3.85
CA HIS A 76 5.96 10.48 5.27
C HIS A 76 6.72 11.59 6.04
N PRO A 77 6.08 12.34 6.97
CA PRO A 77 6.71 13.44 7.71
C PRO A 77 8.00 13.06 8.46
N ASP A 78 8.17 11.80 8.82
CA ASP A 78 9.41 11.32 9.46
C ASP A 78 10.67 11.50 8.62
N TYR A 79 10.52 11.58 7.30
CA TYR A 79 11.61 11.84 6.37
C TYR A 79 11.89 13.33 6.17
N TYR A 80 11.10 14.23 6.75
CA TYR A 80 11.32 15.67 6.62
C TYR A 80 12.49 16.11 7.49
N GLN A 81 13.39 16.89 6.90
CA GLN A 81 14.48 17.54 7.63
C GLN A 81 13.96 18.85 8.24
N ILE A 82 13.14 18.72 9.26
CA ILE A 82 12.58 19.84 10.03
C ILE A 82 12.96 19.72 11.51
N PRO A 83 13.03 20.85 12.25
CA PRO A 83 13.17 20.82 13.70
C PRO A 83 12.12 19.92 14.36
N LEU A 84 12.51 19.30 15.49
CA LEU A 84 11.66 18.33 16.19
C LEU A 84 10.29 18.93 16.59
N ALA A 85 10.28 20.20 16.99
CA ALA A 85 9.06 20.92 17.37
C ALA A 85 8.07 21.02 16.20
N ASP A 86 8.57 21.38 15.01
CA ASP A 86 7.73 21.51 13.80
C ASP A 86 7.20 20.13 13.37
N ARG A 87 8.01 19.08 13.50
CA ARG A 87 7.58 17.70 13.24
C ARG A 87 6.46 17.28 14.19
N GLN A 88 6.60 17.59 15.48
CA GLN A 88 5.63 17.22 16.49
C GLN A 88 4.28 17.89 16.24
N ALA A 89 4.29 19.17 15.89
CA ALA A 89 3.08 19.91 15.53
C ALA A 89 2.36 19.28 14.32
N LEU A 90 3.10 18.87 13.28
CA LEU A 90 2.52 18.18 12.11
C LEU A 90 1.87 16.85 12.48
N LEU A 91 2.51 16.05 13.33
CA LEU A 91 1.97 14.76 13.78
C LEU A 91 0.71 14.94 14.65
N GLU A 92 0.68 15.95 15.51
CA GLU A 92 -0.49 16.29 16.33
C GLU A 92 -1.67 16.77 15.48
N ASP A 93 -1.40 17.58 14.45
CA ASP A 93 -2.42 18.02 13.50
C ASP A 93 -2.99 16.84 12.69
N GLU A 94 -2.14 15.95 12.16
CA GLU A 94 -2.61 14.74 11.47
C GLU A 94 -3.43 13.82 12.38
N ALA A 95 -3.01 13.66 13.64
CA ALA A 95 -3.74 12.86 14.62
C ALA A 95 -5.13 13.45 14.92
N ARG A 96 -5.22 14.78 15.07
CA ARG A 96 -6.49 15.49 15.28
C ARG A 96 -7.40 15.34 14.08
N ASP A 97 -6.90 15.53 12.86
CA ASP A 97 -7.70 15.39 11.64
C ASP A 97 -8.22 13.94 11.48
N ALA A 98 -7.39 12.95 11.81
CA ALA A 98 -7.79 11.54 11.79
C ALA A 98 -8.88 11.24 12.83
N GLU A 99 -8.80 11.82 14.02
CA GLU A 99 -9.81 11.69 15.08
C GLU A 99 -11.13 12.35 14.67
N GLU A 100 -11.09 13.59 14.14
CA GLU A 100 -12.26 14.28 13.61
C GLU A 100 -12.94 13.49 12.47
N HIS A 101 -12.15 12.90 11.57
CA HIS A 101 -12.68 12.07 10.50
C HIS A 101 -13.38 10.82 11.05
N ARG A 102 -12.80 10.16 12.06
CA ARG A 102 -13.41 9.01 12.75
C ARG A 102 -14.72 9.41 13.42
N GLU A 103 -14.76 10.53 14.14
CA GLU A 103 -16.00 11.00 14.76
C GLU A 103 -17.10 11.29 13.73
N ARG A 104 -16.76 11.91 12.59
CA ARG A 104 -17.71 12.17 11.51
C ARG A 104 -18.25 10.87 10.90
N GLU A 105 -17.39 9.88 10.68
CA GLU A 105 -17.77 8.54 10.23
C GLU A 105 -18.73 7.85 11.22
N GLU A 106 -18.44 7.93 12.52
CA GLU A 106 -19.30 7.35 13.57
C GLU A 106 -20.67 8.04 13.65
N ARG A 107 -20.70 9.37 13.58
CA ARG A 107 -21.96 10.14 13.52
C ARG A 107 -22.79 9.74 12.31
N ARG A 108 -22.17 9.56 11.13
CA ARG A 108 -22.84 9.07 9.92
C ARG A 108 -23.44 7.67 10.09
N ARG A 109 -22.72 6.74 10.74
CA ARG A 109 -23.19 5.37 10.99
C ARG A 109 -24.34 5.29 12.01
N LYS A 110 -24.39 6.21 12.98
CA LYS A 110 -25.45 6.25 14.01
C LYS A 110 -26.75 6.91 13.56
N SER A 111 -26.78 7.63 12.43
CA SER A 111 -28.02 8.18 11.86
C SER A 111 -28.91 7.04 11.34
N PRO A 112 -30.05 6.72 11.99
CA PRO A 112 -30.94 5.66 11.53
C PRO A 112 -31.67 6.13 10.27
N ARG A 113 -31.83 5.23 9.29
CA ARG A 113 -32.78 5.41 8.18
C ARG A 113 -34.16 5.69 8.79
N SER A 114 -34.63 6.92 8.70
CA SER A 114 -36.03 7.24 8.96
C SER A 114 -36.85 6.60 7.83
N ASN A 115 -37.37 5.40 8.08
CA ASN A 115 -38.43 4.83 7.25
C ASN A 115 -39.65 5.75 7.36
N GLY A 116 -40.03 6.35 6.23
CA GLY A 116 -41.40 6.83 6.00
C GLY A 116 -42.30 5.69 5.54
#